data_AF-A0A1Z5SVD4-F1
#
_entry.id   AF-A0A1Z5SVD4-F1
#
_cell.length_a   1.000
_cell.length_b   1.000
_cell.length_c   1.000
_cell.angle_alpha   90.00
_cell.angle_beta   90.00
_cell.angle_gamma   90.00
#
_symmetry.space_group_name_H-M   'P 1'
#
loop_
_entity.id
_entity.type
_entity.pdbx_description
1 polymer ?
#
loop_
_entity_poly.entity_id
_entity_poly.type
_entity_poly.pdbx_seq_one_letter_code
_entity_poly.pdbx_strand_id
1 'polypeptide(L)'
;MVSKIVDELHHVPKELDKMEFVGATAQMENITGIITQYTGHIRRTYADRLKAYDKELGNIKQNATFDMPLAYFTEAMRPMYEECSNMRGTGCVKRMMSHMADYLSGKGRRTDPFTAMHDSLRSELSRASFFAVRKLQSDVAEMLRQLVERFDAALAVEHEALLETIARKNVMPALVIALVELEHIDQTLKAIKAASDA
;
A
#
# COMPACT_ATOMS: atom_id res chain seq x y z
N MET A 1 0.97 10.90 -4.88
CA MET A 1 0.74 11.10 -3.43
C MET A 1 2.06 11.36 -2.71
N VAL A 2 2.89 10.34 -2.46
CA VAL A 2 4.16 10.51 -1.72
C VAL A 2 5.07 11.57 -2.33
N SER A 3 5.24 11.59 -3.65
CA SER A 3 6.05 12.63 -4.31
C SER A 3 5.52 14.04 -4.07
N LYS A 4 4.18 14.25 -4.09
CA LYS A 4 3.57 15.55 -3.79
C LYS A 4 3.82 15.99 -2.35
N ILE A 5 3.61 15.08 -1.38
CA ILE A 5 3.87 15.35 0.04
C ILE A 5 5.35 15.68 0.26
N VAL A 6 6.25 14.91 -0.37
CA VAL A 6 7.69 15.17 -0.34
C VAL A 6 8.01 16.52 -0.95
N ASP A 7 7.42 16.86 -2.10
CA ASP A 7 7.66 18.13 -2.78
C ASP A 7 7.16 19.30 -1.92
N GLU A 8 5.95 19.23 -1.37
CA GLU A 8 5.39 20.24 -0.46
C GLU A 8 6.28 20.45 0.77
N LEU A 9 6.69 19.37 1.45
CA LEU A 9 7.62 19.45 2.58
C LEU A 9 8.97 20.03 2.18
N HIS A 10 9.43 19.78 0.94
CA HIS A 10 10.71 20.30 0.45
C HIS A 10 10.68 21.81 0.13
N HIS A 11 9.49 22.38 -0.08
CA HIS A 11 9.33 23.82 -0.34
C HIS A 11 9.26 24.63 0.96
N VAL A 12 8.84 24.01 2.07
CA VAL A 12 8.70 24.70 3.36
C VAL A 12 10.01 25.36 3.84
N PRO A 13 11.19 24.69 3.83
CA PRO A 13 12.45 25.35 4.21
C PRO A 13 12.82 26.53 3.32
N LYS A 14 12.54 26.45 2.01
CA LYS A 14 12.85 27.54 1.06
C LYS A 14 12.00 28.77 1.29
N GLU A 15 10.74 28.59 1.70
CA GLU A 15 9.86 29.69 2.08
C GLU A 15 10.28 30.31 3.43
N LEU A 16 10.86 29.51 4.33
CA LEU A 16 11.46 29.99 5.58
C LEU A 16 12.76 30.77 5.33
N ASP A 17 13.64 30.31 4.44
CA ASP A 17 14.91 30.99 4.12
C ASP A 17 14.74 32.34 3.41
N LYS A 18 13.68 32.52 2.61
CA LYS A 18 13.36 33.79 1.94
C LYS A 18 12.93 34.89 2.91
N MET A 19 12.54 34.53 4.12
CA MET A 19 12.17 35.48 5.15
C MET A 19 13.46 35.92 5.87
N GLU A 20 14.05 37.03 5.44
CA GLU A 20 15.25 37.64 6.07
C GLU A 20 15.02 37.87 7.58
N PHE A 21 15.53 36.99 8.44
CA PHE A 21 15.44 37.16 9.89
C PHE A 21 16.79 36.91 10.58
N VAL A 22 17.41 38.01 11.00
CA VAL A 22 18.78 38.09 11.55
C VAL A 22 18.87 37.62 13.03
N GLY A 23 17.80 37.06 13.61
CA GLY A 23 17.72 36.78 15.06
C GLY A 23 17.56 35.32 15.53
N ALA A 24 17.16 34.37 14.66
CA ALA A 24 16.80 33.00 15.11
C ALA A 24 17.41 31.89 14.24
N THR A 25 18.66 32.06 13.81
CA THR A 25 19.34 31.11 12.92
C THR A 25 19.36 29.68 13.48
N ALA A 26 19.65 29.49 14.77
CA ALA A 26 19.72 28.15 15.37
C ALA A 26 18.37 27.42 15.49
N GLN A 27 17.27 28.14 15.77
CA GLN A 27 15.92 27.54 15.83
C GLN A 27 15.37 27.24 14.44
N MET A 28 15.60 28.12 13.46
CA MET A 28 15.26 27.86 12.06
C MET A 28 16.07 26.71 11.47
N GLU A 29 17.36 26.60 11.81
CA GLU A 29 18.20 25.44 11.47
C GLU A 29 17.65 24.14 12.05
N ASN A 30 17.17 24.15 13.30
CA ASN A 30 16.53 23.00 13.93
C ASN A 30 15.23 22.61 13.20
N ILE A 31 14.36 23.57 12.91
CA ILE A 31 13.11 23.37 12.16
C ILE A 31 13.37 22.80 10.76
N THR A 32 14.32 23.38 10.01
CA THR A 32 14.73 22.90 8.69
C THR A 32 15.34 21.50 8.77
N GLY A 33 16.11 21.21 9.82
CA GLY A 33 16.66 19.90 10.12
C GLY A 33 15.56 18.85 10.33
N ILE A 34 14.54 19.18 11.13
CA ILE A 34 13.39 18.30 11.40
C ILE A 34 12.62 17.99 10.09
N ILE A 35 12.29 19.00 9.27
CA ILE A 35 11.59 18.79 7.99
C ILE A 35 12.42 17.89 7.06
N THR A 36 13.72 18.18 6.94
CA THR A 36 14.62 17.43 6.05
C THR A 36 14.72 15.98 6.49
N GLN A 37 14.81 15.74 7.80
CA GLN A 37 14.85 14.41 8.37
C GLN A 37 13.56 13.63 8.06
N TYR A 38 12.38 14.21 8.30
CA TYR A 38 11.10 13.55 8.03
C TYR A 38 10.85 13.33 6.54
N THR A 39 11.27 14.26 5.67
CA THR A 39 11.24 14.07 4.21
C THR A 39 12.10 12.86 3.81
N GLY A 40 13.28 12.72 4.41
CA GLY A 40 14.15 11.55 4.21
C GLY A 40 13.54 10.24 4.72
N HIS A 41 12.88 10.27 5.89
CA HIS A 41 12.17 9.11 6.43
C HIS A 41 11.02 8.68 5.53
N ILE A 42 10.17 9.61 5.08
CA ILE A 42 9.06 9.33 4.16
C ILE A 42 9.56 8.66 2.87
N ARG A 43 10.66 9.17 2.29
CA ARG A 43 11.28 8.58 1.08
C ARG A 43 11.79 7.16 1.33
N ARG A 44 12.46 6.92 2.46
CA ARG A 44 12.99 5.59 2.82
C ARG A 44 11.86 4.59 3.04
N THR A 45 10.85 4.96 3.83
CA THR A 45 9.66 4.12 4.05
C THR A 45 8.95 3.81 2.74
N TYR A 46 8.81 4.78 1.84
CA TYR A 46 8.23 4.53 0.53
C TYR A 46 9.01 3.48 -0.28
N ALA A 47 10.34 3.59 -0.34
CA ALA A 47 11.19 2.63 -1.03
C ALA A 47 11.10 1.23 -0.40
N ASP A 48 11.09 1.13 0.93
CA ASP A 48 10.96 -0.14 1.65
C ASP A 48 9.61 -0.81 1.38
N ARG A 49 8.52 -0.02 1.35
CA ARG A 49 7.18 -0.50 1.02
C ARG A 49 7.07 -0.97 -0.43
N LEU A 50 7.66 -0.23 -1.38
CA LEU A 50 7.70 -0.62 -2.78
C LEU A 50 8.44 -1.95 -2.95
N LYS A 51 9.61 -2.11 -2.32
CA LYS A 51 10.38 -3.36 -2.36
C LYS A 51 9.60 -4.54 -1.77
N ALA A 52 8.88 -4.34 -0.68
CA ALA A 52 8.04 -5.37 -0.08
C ALA A 52 6.87 -5.76 -1.01
N TYR A 53 6.26 -4.78 -1.67
CA TYR A 53 5.20 -5.01 -2.65
C TYR A 53 5.70 -5.75 -3.90
N ASP A 54 6.85 -5.35 -4.45
CA ASP A 54 7.47 -6.04 -5.59
C ASP A 54 7.81 -7.49 -5.27
N LYS A 55 8.26 -7.77 -4.04
CA LYS A 55 8.49 -9.14 -3.57
C LYS A 55 7.19 -9.94 -3.58
N GLU A 56 6.10 -9.36 -3.10
CA GLU A 56 4.79 -10.02 -3.07
C GLU A 56 4.26 -10.28 -4.49
N LEU A 57 4.42 -9.32 -5.41
CA LEU A 57 4.10 -9.51 -6.82
C LEU A 57 4.95 -10.63 -7.45
N GLY A 58 6.23 -10.72 -7.06
CA GLY A 58 7.11 -11.82 -7.43
C GLY A 58 6.56 -13.18 -6.99
N ASN A 59 6.10 -13.29 -5.74
CA ASN A 59 5.49 -14.52 -5.21
C ASN A 59 4.20 -14.88 -5.96
N ILE A 60 3.32 -13.91 -6.20
CA ILE A 60 2.06 -14.12 -6.95
C ILE A 60 2.38 -14.62 -8.37
N LYS A 61 3.32 -13.95 -9.06
CA LYS A 61 3.76 -14.37 -10.39
C LYS A 61 4.33 -15.78 -10.37
N GLN A 62 5.18 -16.09 -9.40
CA GLN A 62 5.76 -17.42 -9.22
C GLN A 62 4.65 -18.47 -9.11
N ASN A 63 3.70 -18.28 -8.19
CA ASN A 63 2.57 -19.19 -7.98
C ASN A 63 1.62 -19.29 -9.19
N ALA A 64 1.61 -18.28 -10.08
CA ALA A 64 0.84 -18.32 -11.32
C ALA A 64 1.52 -19.15 -12.42
N THR A 65 2.85 -19.25 -12.38
CA THR A 65 3.65 -19.86 -13.48
C THR A 65 4.17 -21.25 -13.19
N PHE A 66 4.34 -21.62 -11.92
CA PHE A 66 4.89 -22.93 -11.55
C PHE A 66 3.80 -23.95 -11.32
N ASP A 67 4.07 -25.20 -11.69
CA ASP A 67 3.23 -26.34 -11.31
C ASP A 67 3.71 -26.89 -9.96
N MET A 68 3.22 -26.27 -8.88
CA MET A 68 3.47 -26.68 -7.50
C MET A 68 2.14 -26.97 -6.80
N PRO A 69 2.10 -27.80 -5.75
CA PRO A 69 0.85 -28.17 -5.07
C PRO A 69 -0.01 -26.98 -4.59
N LEU A 70 0.62 -25.83 -4.30
CA LEU A 70 -0.03 -24.60 -3.84
C LEU A 70 -0.14 -23.52 -4.93
N ALA A 71 0.22 -23.84 -6.18
CA ALA A 71 0.06 -22.94 -7.30
C ALA A 71 -1.42 -22.78 -7.67
N TYR A 72 -1.79 -21.63 -8.25
CA TYR A 72 -3.19 -21.28 -8.44
C TYR A 72 -3.96 -22.30 -9.29
N PHE A 73 -3.35 -22.78 -10.38
CA PHE A 73 -4.00 -23.79 -11.23
C PHE A 73 -4.11 -25.14 -10.53
N THR A 74 -3.06 -25.56 -9.81
CA THR A 74 -3.02 -26.85 -9.10
C THR A 74 -4.04 -26.87 -7.95
N GLU A 75 -4.19 -25.76 -7.22
CA GLU A 75 -5.28 -25.56 -6.25
C GLU A 75 -6.65 -25.61 -6.91
N ALA A 76 -6.84 -24.92 -8.04
CA ALA A 76 -8.12 -24.94 -8.78
C ALA A 76 -8.50 -26.33 -9.31
N MET A 77 -7.50 -27.18 -9.60
CA MET A 77 -7.66 -28.56 -10.05
C MET A 77 -7.83 -29.57 -8.90
N ARG A 78 -7.47 -29.21 -7.66
CA ARG A 78 -7.54 -30.09 -6.49
C ARG A 78 -8.89 -30.79 -6.33
N PRO A 79 -10.05 -30.11 -6.45
CA PRO A 79 -11.34 -30.78 -6.27
C PRO A 79 -11.60 -31.88 -7.32
N MET A 80 -11.12 -31.68 -8.55
CA MET A 80 -11.20 -32.69 -9.61
C MET A 80 -10.31 -33.89 -9.30
N TYR A 81 -9.09 -33.66 -8.81
CA TYR A 81 -8.20 -34.75 -8.39
C TYR A 81 -8.80 -35.56 -7.24
N GLU A 82 -9.42 -34.90 -6.26
CA GLU A 82 -10.09 -35.55 -5.14
C GLU A 82 -11.27 -36.41 -5.60
N GLU A 83 -12.14 -35.90 -6.48
CA GLU A 83 -13.25 -36.67 -7.04
C GLU A 83 -12.78 -37.87 -7.86
N CYS A 84 -11.78 -37.67 -8.72
CA CYS A 84 -11.16 -38.75 -9.49
C CYS A 84 -10.52 -39.81 -8.58
N SER A 85 -9.85 -39.39 -7.50
CA SER A 85 -9.19 -40.27 -6.55
C SER A 85 -10.17 -41.20 -5.81
N ASN A 86 -11.46 -40.88 -5.80
CA ASN A 86 -12.52 -41.68 -5.20
C ASN A 86 -13.21 -42.63 -6.20
N MET A 87 -12.94 -42.53 -7.50
CA MET A 87 -13.56 -43.40 -8.51
C MET A 87 -12.95 -44.80 -8.49
N ARG A 88 -13.78 -45.85 -8.40
CA ARG A 88 -13.37 -47.27 -8.39
C ARG A 88 -14.24 -48.11 -9.33
N GLY A 89 -13.81 -49.34 -9.62
CA GLY A 89 -14.57 -50.33 -10.39
C GLY A 89 -14.45 -50.24 -11.92
N THR A 90 -15.18 -51.11 -12.62
CA THR A 90 -15.10 -51.26 -14.09
C THR A 90 -15.36 -49.95 -14.82
N GLY A 91 -14.51 -49.63 -15.80
CA GLY A 91 -14.64 -48.40 -16.60
C GLY A 91 -14.23 -47.11 -15.86
N CYS A 92 -13.54 -47.20 -14.71
CA CYS A 92 -13.09 -46.04 -13.94
C CYS A 92 -12.30 -45.03 -14.78
N VAL A 93 -11.35 -45.49 -15.61
CA VAL A 93 -10.52 -44.61 -16.45
C VAL A 93 -11.38 -43.77 -17.39
N LYS A 94 -12.37 -44.37 -18.06
CA LYS A 94 -13.27 -43.65 -18.97
C LYS A 94 -14.10 -42.60 -18.24
N ARG A 95 -14.57 -42.91 -17.02
CA ARG A 95 -15.31 -41.96 -16.19
C ARG A 95 -14.43 -40.82 -15.70
N MET A 96 -13.20 -41.09 -15.25
CA MET A 96 -12.24 -40.07 -14.83
C MET A 96 -11.91 -39.12 -15.99
N MET A 97 -11.63 -39.65 -17.19
CA MET A 97 -11.34 -38.84 -18.37
C MET A 97 -12.54 -37.97 -18.77
N SER A 98 -13.77 -38.51 -18.74
CA SER A 98 -14.98 -37.73 -19.01
C SER A 98 -15.18 -36.62 -17.99
N HIS A 99 -15.03 -36.93 -16.69
CA HIS A 99 -15.18 -35.97 -15.62
C HIS A 99 -14.14 -34.84 -15.71
N MET A 100 -12.88 -35.18 -16.00
CA MET A 100 -11.82 -34.20 -16.22
C MET A 100 -12.12 -33.29 -17.41
N ALA A 101 -12.62 -33.84 -18.52
CA ALA A 101 -13.02 -33.06 -19.69
C ALA A 101 -14.20 -32.10 -19.37
N ASP A 102 -15.18 -32.57 -18.61
CA ASP A 102 -16.32 -31.74 -18.17
C ASP A 102 -15.86 -30.61 -17.22
N TYR A 103 -14.91 -30.90 -16.33
CA TYR A 103 -14.33 -29.93 -15.39
C TYR A 103 -13.51 -28.85 -16.11
N LEU A 104 -12.65 -29.25 -17.05
CA LEU A 104 -11.83 -28.32 -17.84
C LEU A 104 -12.64 -27.49 -18.83
N SER A 105 -13.78 -28.01 -19.30
CA SER A 105 -14.66 -27.30 -20.24
C SER A 105 -15.74 -26.45 -19.58
N GLY A 106 -15.80 -26.42 -18.24
CA GLY A 106 -16.83 -25.68 -17.49
C GLY A 106 -18.24 -26.23 -17.68
N LYS A 107 -18.38 -27.47 -18.18
CA LYS A 107 -19.68 -28.14 -18.34
C LYS A 107 -20.18 -28.81 -17.06
N GLY A 108 -19.31 -28.91 -16.05
CA GLY A 108 -19.65 -29.39 -14.72
C GLY A 108 -20.48 -28.40 -13.90
N ARG A 109 -20.92 -28.82 -12.72
CA ARG A 109 -21.61 -27.94 -11.74
C ARG A 109 -20.67 -26.97 -11.01
N ARG A 110 -19.35 -27.16 -11.15
CA ARG A 110 -18.30 -26.38 -10.49
C ARG A 110 -17.67 -25.42 -11.47
N THR A 111 -17.18 -24.29 -10.96
CA THR A 111 -16.36 -23.32 -11.71
C THR A 111 -15.19 -24.05 -12.36
N ASP A 112 -14.94 -23.77 -13.64
CA ASP A 112 -13.80 -24.33 -14.34
C ASP A 112 -12.49 -23.82 -13.71
N PRO A 113 -11.40 -24.60 -13.79
CA PRO A 113 -10.16 -24.28 -13.09
C PRO A 113 -9.48 -23.01 -13.63
N PHE A 114 -9.74 -22.60 -14.88
CA PHE A 114 -9.17 -21.37 -15.43
C PHE A 114 -9.86 -20.13 -14.86
N THR A 115 -11.19 -20.16 -14.76
CA THR A 115 -11.96 -19.11 -14.08
C THR A 115 -11.63 -19.05 -12.59
N ALA A 116 -11.56 -20.19 -11.90
CA ALA A 116 -11.19 -20.25 -10.49
C ALA A 116 -9.77 -19.72 -10.22
N MET A 117 -8.81 -20.08 -11.09
CA MET A 117 -7.46 -19.53 -11.05
C MET A 117 -7.46 -18.01 -11.29
N HIS A 118 -8.19 -17.54 -12.31
CA HIS A 118 -8.29 -16.12 -12.64
C HIS A 118 -8.86 -15.31 -11.47
N ASP A 119 -9.94 -15.76 -10.85
CA ASP A 119 -10.56 -15.08 -9.71
C ASP A 119 -9.64 -15.06 -8.49
N SER A 120 -8.93 -16.17 -8.24
CA SER A 120 -7.94 -16.23 -7.16
C SER A 120 -6.79 -15.26 -7.40
N LEU A 121 -6.25 -15.20 -8.63
CA LEU A 121 -5.19 -14.25 -9.00
C LEU A 121 -5.66 -12.80 -8.87
N ARG A 122 -6.85 -12.49 -9.38
CA ARG A 122 -7.46 -11.15 -9.29
C ARG A 122 -7.63 -10.73 -7.84
N SER A 123 -8.15 -11.63 -6.99
CA SER A 123 -8.34 -11.39 -5.56
C SER A 123 -7.00 -11.14 -4.85
N GLU A 124 -6.00 -11.99 -5.08
CA GLU A 124 -4.67 -11.85 -4.46
C GLU A 124 -3.94 -10.58 -4.91
N LEU A 125 -3.97 -10.23 -6.20
CA LEU A 125 -3.40 -8.98 -6.70
C LEU A 125 -4.08 -7.74 -6.10
N SER A 126 -5.41 -7.76 -6.02
CA SER A 126 -6.18 -6.67 -5.43
C SER A 126 -5.87 -6.52 -3.94
N ARG A 127 -5.77 -7.65 -3.24
CA ARG A 127 -5.41 -7.71 -1.82
C ARG A 127 -4.00 -7.18 -1.57
N ALA A 128 -3.01 -7.64 -2.33
CA ALA A 128 -1.62 -7.20 -2.21
C ALA A 128 -1.49 -5.68 -2.45
N SER A 129 -2.14 -5.19 -3.51
CA SER A 129 -2.18 -3.76 -3.84
C SER A 129 -2.82 -2.94 -2.71
N PHE A 130 -3.99 -3.37 -2.22
CA PHE A 130 -4.71 -2.70 -1.14
C PHE A 130 -3.88 -2.63 0.15
N PHE A 131 -3.27 -3.74 0.56
CA PHE A 131 -2.43 -3.77 1.76
C PHE A 131 -1.18 -2.91 1.64
N ALA A 132 -0.53 -2.91 0.47
CA ALA A 132 0.66 -2.09 0.23
C ALA A 132 0.34 -0.61 0.36
N VAL A 133 -0.74 -0.14 -0.29
CA VAL A 133 -1.15 1.26 -0.22
C VAL A 133 -1.58 1.66 1.19
N ARG A 134 -2.41 0.84 1.86
CA ARG A 134 -2.89 1.14 3.21
C ARG A 134 -1.76 1.24 4.23
N LYS A 135 -0.77 0.34 4.17
CA LYS A 135 0.40 0.41 5.05
C LYS A 135 1.22 1.67 4.80
N LEU A 136 1.48 1.99 3.53
CA LEU A 136 2.20 3.20 3.16
C LEU A 136 1.49 4.46 3.68
N GLN A 137 0.17 4.56 3.51
CA GLN A 137 -0.60 5.68 4.03
C GLN A 137 -0.53 5.78 5.54
N SER A 138 -0.68 4.67 6.25
CA SER A 138 -0.59 4.64 7.72
C SER A 138 0.77 5.15 8.20
N ASP A 139 1.86 4.68 7.58
CA ASP A 139 3.21 5.10 7.95
C ASP A 139 3.43 6.60 7.65
N VAL A 140 2.97 7.08 6.49
CA VAL A 140 3.12 8.50 6.10
C VAL A 140 2.28 9.40 7.00
N ALA A 141 1.04 9.03 7.31
CA ALA A 141 0.18 9.78 8.23
C ALA A 141 0.81 9.86 9.62
N GLU A 142 1.35 8.76 10.12
CA GLU A 142 2.03 8.72 11.41
C GLU A 142 3.29 9.62 11.41
N MET A 143 4.10 9.56 10.36
CA MET A 143 5.26 10.45 10.21
C MET A 143 4.85 11.93 10.17
N LEU A 144 3.75 12.27 9.49
CA LEU A 144 3.25 13.65 9.47
C LEU A 144 2.72 14.10 10.84
N ARG A 145 2.06 13.24 11.61
CA ARG A 145 1.65 13.56 13.00
C ARG A 145 2.85 13.82 13.89
N GLN A 146 3.85 12.93 13.84
CA GLN A 146 5.07 13.12 14.62
C GLN A 146 5.83 14.37 14.19
N LEU A 147 5.80 14.71 12.90
CA LEU A 147 6.35 15.97 12.42
C LEU A 147 5.66 17.16 13.08
N VAL A 148 4.32 17.22 13.09
CA VAL A 148 3.55 18.26 13.79
C VAL A 148 3.93 18.35 15.27
N GLU A 149 3.95 17.22 15.98
CA GLU A 149 4.28 17.19 17.41
C GLU A 149 5.70 17.69 17.71
N ARG A 150 6.68 17.28 16.88
CA ARG A 150 8.07 17.75 17.00
C ARG A 150 8.21 19.22 16.67
N PHE A 151 7.43 19.70 15.71
CA PHE A 151 7.31 21.11 15.39
C PHE A 151 6.78 21.90 16.58
N ASP A 152 5.62 21.51 17.13
CA ASP A 152 5.03 22.20 18.27
C ASP A 152 5.95 22.17 19.51
N ALA A 153 6.63 21.06 19.75
CA ALA A 153 7.60 20.95 20.85
C ALA A 153 8.84 21.86 20.64
N ALA A 154 9.31 22.02 19.40
CA ALA A 154 10.43 22.91 19.08
C ALA A 154 10.07 24.40 19.25
N LEU A 155 8.79 24.75 19.08
CA LEU A 155 8.23 26.09 19.24
C LEU A 155 7.74 26.39 20.66
N ALA A 156 7.71 25.40 21.57
CA ALA A 156 7.23 25.58 22.94
C ALA A 156 8.31 26.12 23.90
N VAL A 157 9.47 26.54 23.39
CA VAL A 157 10.58 27.06 24.21
C VAL A 157 10.28 28.52 24.57
N GLU A 158 10.17 28.80 25.87
CA GLU A 158 9.70 30.04 26.50
C GLU A 158 9.94 31.36 25.72
N HIS A 159 8.83 32.04 25.40
CA HIS A 159 8.65 33.26 24.58
C HIS A 159 8.39 32.95 23.10
N GLU A 160 7.11 32.91 22.73
CA GLU A 160 6.64 32.77 21.34
C GLU A 160 7.19 33.95 20.52
N ALA A 161 8.35 33.75 19.91
CA ALA A 161 8.99 34.78 19.10
C ALA A 161 8.14 34.96 17.83
N LEU A 162 8.08 36.19 17.28
CA LEU A 162 7.33 36.50 16.06
C LEU A 162 7.59 35.50 14.90
N LEU A 163 8.78 34.91 14.91
CA LEU A 163 9.27 33.90 13.98
C LEU A 163 8.56 32.54 14.12
N GLU A 164 8.23 32.14 15.34
CA GLU A 164 7.53 30.90 15.64
C GLU A 164 6.07 30.97 15.17
N THR A 165 5.43 32.14 15.36
CA THR A 165 4.07 32.40 14.85
C THR A 165 4.02 32.33 13.33
N ILE A 166 5.04 32.86 12.64
CA ILE A 166 5.13 32.84 11.17
C ILE A 166 5.43 31.43 10.65
N ALA A 167 6.35 30.70 11.26
CA ALA A 167 6.63 29.31 10.91
C ALA A 167 5.38 28.44 11.08
N ARG A 168 4.67 28.55 12.21
CA ARG A 168 3.40 27.86 12.44
C ARG A 168 2.36 28.20 11.36
N LYS A 169 2.24 29.48 10.98
CA LYS A 169 1.29 29.93 9.94
C LYS A 169 1.61 29.34 8.55
N ASN A 170 2.86 29.05 8.24
CA ASN A 170 3.26 28.53 6.92
C ASN A 170 3.27 27.00 6.87
N VAL A 171 3.74 26.34 7.93
CA VAL A 171 3.92 24.88 7.93
C VAL A 171 2.61 24.15 8.26
N MET A 172 1.82 24.64 9.22
CA MET A 172 0.62 23.93 9.67
C MET A 172 -0.44 23.75 8.59
N PRO A 173 -0.75 24.75 7.72
CA PRO A 173 -1.72 24.54 6.66
C PRO A 173 -1.30 23.43 5.70
N ALA A 174 -0.01 23.35 5.32
CA ALA A 174 0.50 22.30 4.44
C ALA A 174 0.36 20.92 5.09
N LEU A 175 0.69 20.78 6.37
CA LEU A 175 0.55 19.52 7.10
C LEU A 175 -0.91 19.08 7.25
N VAL A 176 -1.82 20.03 7.52
CA VAL A 176 -3.26 19.76 7.61
C VAL A 176 -3.81 19.32 6.24
N ILE A 177 -3.44 20.00 5.16
CA ILE A 177 -3.87 19.62 3.80
C ILE A 177 -3.39 18.21 3.46
N ALA A 178 -2.11 17.89 3.72
CA ALA A 178 -1.55 16.57 3.46
C ALA A 178 -2.26 15.45 4.25
N LEU A 179 -2.66 15.71 5.50
CA LEU A 179 -3.44 14.76 6.29
C LEU A 179 -4.84 14.53 5.71
N VAL A 180 -5.52 15.59 5.25
CA VAL A 180 -6.84 15.49 4.60
C VAL A 180 -6.74 14.72 3.29
N GLU A 181 -5.71 14.96 2.47
CA GLU A 181 -5.49 14.19 1.24
C GLU A 181 -5.28 12.70 1.53
N LEU A 182 -4.53 12.35 2.57
CA LEU A 182 -4.32 10.96 2.97
C LEU A 182 -5.63 10.28 3.38
N GLU A 183 -6.50 10.98 4.10
CA GLU A 183 -7.81 10.48 4.51
C GLU A 183 -8.74 10.29 3.31
N HIS A 184 -8.75 11.22 2.36
CA HIS A 184 -9.51 11.08 1.12
C HIS A 184 -9.07 9.86 0.29
N ILE A 185 -7.77 9.60 0.24
CA ILE A 185 -7.22 8.43 -0.47
C ILE A 185 -7.62 7.14 0.26
N ASP A 186 -7.62 7.11 1.60
CA ASP A 186 -8.11 5.94 2.37
C ASP A 186 -9.59 5.65 2.08
N GLN A 187 -10.44 6.68 2.03
CA GLN A 187 -11.85 6.54 1.66
C GLN A 187 -12.01 6.01 0.22
N THR A 188 -11.23 6.53 -0.72
CA THR A 188 -11.24 6.08 -2.12
C THR A 188 -10.82 4.61 -2.24
N LEU A 189 -9.79 4.19 -1.51
CA LEU A 189 -9.33 2.79 -1.51
C LEU A 189 -10.35 1.85 -0.90
N LYS A 190 -11.05 2.27 0.17
CA LYS A 190 -12.17 1.50 0.74
C LYS A 190 -13.29 1.33 -0.28
N ALA A 191 -13.62 2.38 -1.04
CA ALA A 191 -14.63 2.32 -2.09
C ALA A 191 -14.23 1.38 -3.25
N ILE A 192 -12.98 1.47 -3.72
CA ILE A 192 -12.45 0.58 -4.76
C ILE A 192 -12.48 -0.88 -4.30
N LYS A 193 -12.07 -1.15 -3.06
CA LYS A 193 -12.14 -2.50 -2.48
C LYS A 193 -13.57 -3.02 -2.45
N ALA A 194 -14.52 -2.22 -1.96
CA ALA A 194 -15.93 -2.62 -1.90
C ALA A 194 -16.51 -2.91 -3.30
N ALA A 195 -16.09 -2.18 -4.33
CA ALA A 195 -16.48 -2.44 -5.71
C ALA A 195 -15.81 -3.68 -6.32
N SER A 196 -14.62 -4.05 -5.85
CA SER A 196 -13.92 -5.28 -6.29
C SER A 196 -14.44 -6.55 -5.62
N ASP A 197 -15.04 -6.41 -4.43
CA ASP A 197 -15.62 -7.52 -3.64
C ASP A 197 -17.10 -7.77 -4.00
N ALA A 198 -17.71 -6.93 -4.84
CA ALA A 198 -19.10 -7.02 -5.33
C ALA A 198 -19.19 -7.68 -6.72
#